data_AF-A0AAV3PJI4-F1
#
_entry.id   AF-A0AAV3PJI4-F1
#
_cell.length_a   1.000
_cell.length_b   1.000
_cell.length_c   1.000
_cell.angle_alpha   90.00
_cell.angle_beta   90.00
_cell.angle_gamma   90.00
#
_symmetry.space_group_name_H-M   'P 1'
#
loop_
_entity.id
_entity.type
_entity.pdbx_description
1 polymer ?
#
loop_
_entity_poly.entity_id
_entity_poly.type
_entity_poly.pdbx_seq_one_letter_code
_entity_poly.pdbx_strand_id
1 'polypeptide(L)'
;MMLKESDINMDMIKEAKIFHYGSISLITEPVKSAHLAAIKVAKEAGVLISYDPNVRLPLWPSADAAREGIRSIWNQADFIKVSDDETGAIPALPTPEEAKALMAKK
;
A
#
# COMPACT_ATOMS: atom_id res chain seq x y z
N MET A 1 6.67 4.83 14.81
CA MET A 1 5.87 6.03 14.45
C MET A 1 4.53 5.93 15.19
N MET A 2 3.92 7.04 15.62
CA MET A 2 2.80 7.04 16.59
C MET A 2 1.44 7.47 16.01
N LEU A 3 1.31 7.58 14.68
CA LEU A 3 0.08 8.05 14.01
C LEU A 3 -1.09 7.08 14.25
N LYS A 4 -2.18 7.58 14.81
CA LYS A 4 -3.44 6.85 15.01
C LYS A 4 -4.48 7.29 14.00
N GLU A 5 -5.53 6.49 13.87
CA GLU A 5 -6.67 6.83 13.00
C GLU A 5 -7.32 8.18 13.37
N SER A 6 -7.41 8.48 14.67
CA SER A 6 -7.94 9.75 15.19
C SER A 6 -7.13 10.98 14.78
N ASP A 7 -5.88 10.80 14.36
CA ASP A 7 -4.99 11.89 13.99
C ASP A 7 -5.15 12.26 12.51
N ILE A 8 -5.91 11.47 11.74
CA ILE A 8 -6.10 11.65 10.31
C ILE A 8 -7.39 12.44 10.04
N ASN A 9 -7.25 13.56 9.34
CA ASN A 9 -8.42 14.27 8.81
C ASN A 9 -9.00 13.50 7.61
N MET A 10 -10.03 12.70 7.87
CA MET A 10 -10.68 11.87 6.86
C MET A 10 -11.42 12.66 5.79
N ASP A 11 -11.93 13.85 6.12
CA ASP A 11 -12.65 14.68 5.14
C ASP A 11 -11.68 15.25 4.10
N MET A 12 -10.46 15.60 4.50
CA MET A 12 -9.39 15.99 3.58
C MET A 12 -9.06 14.87 2.58
N ILE A 13 -9.13 13.60 2.99
CA ILE A 13 -8.91 12.46 2.10
C ILE A 13 -10.04 12.37 1.06
N LYS A 14 -11.30 12.54 1.47
CA LYS A 14 -12.47 12.44 0.56
C LYS A 14 -12.47 13.52 -0.52
N GLU A 15 -11.89 14.68 -0.24
CA GLU A 15 -11.77 15.79 -1.20
C GLU A 15 -10.57 15.64 -2.16
N ALA A 16 -9.68 14.69 -1.90
CA ALA A 16 -8.51 14.48 -2.73
C ALA A 16 -8.87 13.91 -4.10
N LYS A 17 -8.07 14.24 -5.12
CA LYS A 17 -8.17 13.59 -6.44
C LYS A 17 -7.44 12.24 -6.46
N ILE A 18 -6.34 12.14 -5.72
CA ILE A 18 -5.49 10.97 -5.64
C ILE A 18 -5.07 10.77 -4.18
N PHE A 19 -5.18 9.54 -3.69
CA PHE A 19 -4.62 9.11 -2.42
C PHE A 19 -3.45 8.17 -2.70
N HIS A 20 -2.24 8.58 -2.31
CA HIS A 20 -1.02 7.81 -2.52
C HIS A 20 -0.49 7.22 -1.22
N TYR A 21 -0.03 5.98 -1.28
CA TYR A 21 0.63 5.32 -0.16
C TYR A 21 1.82 4.44 -0.55
N GLY A 22 2.61 4.07 0.46
CA GLY A 22 3.64 3.04 0.36
C GLY A 22 3.58 2.02 1.51
N SER A 23 4.45 1.01 1.47
CA SER A 23 4.32 -0.17 2.34
C SER A 23 4.79 0.02 3.79
N ILE A 24 5.62 1.02 4.07
CA ILE A 24 6.25 1.21 5.39
C ILE A 24 5.23 1.40 6.52
N SER A 25 4.09 2.03 6.22
CA SER A 25 3.01 2.24 7.19
C SER A 25 2.36 0.93 7.67
N LEU A 26 2.62 -0.21 7.02
CA LEU A 26 2.09 -1.51 7.40
C LEU A 26 2.92 -2.24 8.47
N ILE A 27 4.10 -1.73 8.82
CA ILE A 27 5.08 -2.45 9.65
C ILE A 27 4.65 -2.50 11.12
N THR A 28 4.21 -1.38 11.67
CA THR A 28 3.95 -1.24 13.12
C THR A 28 2.59 -0.63 13.42
N GLU A 29 1.95 -1.11 14.47
CA GLU A 29 0.84 -0.37 15.10
C GLU A 29 1.36 0.86 15.87
N PRO A 30 0.56 1.93 16.01
CA PRO A 30 -0.83 2.09 15.54
C PRO A 30 -0.96 2.54 14.07
N VAL A 31 0.17 2.77 13.40
CA VAL A 31 0.19 3.36 12.04
C VAL A 31 -0.46 2.46 11.01
N LYS A 32 -0.29 1.14 11.13
CA LYS A 32 -0.94 0.17 10.25
C LYS A 32 -2.45 0.32 10.27
N SER A 33 -3.08 0.37 11.45
CA SER A 33 -4.53 0.58 11.56
C SER A 33 -4.96 1.91 10.95
N ALA A 34 -4.27 3.00 11.27
CA ALA A 34 -4.55 4.33 10.71
C ALA A 34 -4.45 4.36 9.18
N HIS A 35 -3.45 3.67 8.65
CA HIS A 35 -3.18 3.55 7.23
C HIS A 35 -4.30 2.83 6.47
N LEU A 36 -4.74 1.69 7.00
CA LEU A 36 -5.82 0.90 6.40
C LEU A 36 -7.16 1.65 6.44
N ALA A 37 -7.43 2.40 7.51
CA ALA A 37 -8.60 3.26 7.61
C ALA A 37 -8.59 4.36 6.53
N ALA A 38 -7.44 5.03 6.34
CA ALA A 38 -7.29 6.06 5.30
C ALA A 38 -7.51 5.51 3.88
N ILE A 39 -6.95 4.33 3.57
CA ILE A 39 -7.18 3.65 2.28
C ILE A 39 -8.68 3.36 2.08
N LYS A 40 -9.35 2.85 3.12
CA LYS A 40 -10.78 2.54 3.06
C LYS A 40 -11.61 3.79 2.75
N VAL A 41 -11.38 4.88 3.47
CA VAL A 41 -12.09 6.16 3.26
C VAL A 41 -11.88 6.69 1.84
N ALA A 42 -10.64 6.66 1.35
CA ALA A 42 -10.33 7.10 -0.01
C ALA A 42 -11.11 6.29 -1.06
N LYS A 43 -11.14 4.95 -0.92
CA LYS A 43 -11.89 4.07 -1.84
C LYS A 43 -13.40 4.32 -1.80
N GLU A 44 -13.96 4.45 -0.60
CA GLU A 44 -15.40 4.71 -0.44
C GLU A 44 -15.82 6.07 -1.02
N ALA A 45 -14.92 7.05 -1.03
CA ALA A 45 -15.14 8.37 -1.63
C ALA A 45 -14.88 8.40 -3.15
N GLY A 46 -14.48 7.30 -3.78
CA GLY A 46 -14.15 7.25 -5.21
C GLY A 46 -12.87 7.98 -5.58
N VAL A 47 -11.97 8.20 -4.62
CA VAL A 47 -10.65 8.80 -4.84
C VAL A 47 -9.76 7.81 -5.57
N LEU A 48 -8.98 8.28 -6.54
CA LEU A 48 -8.05 7.43 -7.27
C LEU A 48 -6.90 6.98 -6.35
N ILE A 49 -6.65 5.69 -6.28
CA ILE A 49 -5.69 5.10 -5.35
C ILE A 49 -4.38 4.74 -6.03
N SER A 50 -3.29 5.33 -5.54
CA SER A 50 -1.93 5.09 -6.00
C SER A 50 -1.12 4.34 -4.95
N TYR A 51 -0.37 3.31 -5.38
CA TYR A 51 0.52 2.57 -4.49
C TYR A 51 1.95 2.49 -5.04
N ASP A 52 2.94 2.77 -4.21
CA ASP A 52 4.35 2.46 -4.45
C ASP A 52 4.85 1.54 -3.31
N PRO A 53 5.10 0.24 -3.55
CA PRO A 53 5.59 -0.67 -2.51
C PRO A 53 6.82 -0.12 -1.78
N ASN A 54 7.69 0.61 -2.47
CA ASN A 54 8.93 1.24 -2.00
C ASN A 54 9.62 0.46 -0.88
N VAL A 55 9.94 -0.81 -1.13
CA VAL A 55 10.22 -1.74 -0.04
C VAL A 55 11.57 -1.46 0.60
N ARG A 56 11.59 -1.51 1.93
CA ARG A 56 12.78 -1.34 2.77
C ARG A 56 12.91 -2.52 3.70
N LEU A 57 13.39 -3.65 3.18
CA LEU A 57 13.49 -4.92 3.93
C LEU A 57 14.09 -4.79 5.35
N PRO A 58 15.13 -3.95 5.60
CA PRO A 58 15.67 -3.77 6.95
C PRO A 58 14.70 -3.22 8.00
N LEU A 59 13.59 -2.62 7.58
CA LEU A 59 12.57 -2.09 8.50
C LEU A 59 11.53 -3.16 8.91
N TRP A 60 11.48 -4.27 8.19
CA TRP A 60 10.49 -5.33 8.43
C TRP A 60 11.04 -6.38 9.40
N PRO A 61 10.17 -7.03 10.21
CA PRO A 61 10.59 -8.13 11.08
C PRO A 61 11.21 -9.31 10.31
N SER A 62 10.74 -9.54 9.08
CA SER A 62 11.27 -10.54 8.16
C SER A 62 10.88 -10.19 6.72
N ALA A 63 11.55 -10.83 5.75
CA ALA A 63 11.14 -10.74 4.36
C ALA A 63 9.71 -11.25 4.13
N ASP A 64 9.29 -12.30 4.84
CA ASP A 64 7.91 -12.82 4.74
C ASP A 64 6.87 -11.84 5.28
N ALA A 65 7.15 -11.18 6.41
CA ALA A 65 6.28 -10.13 6.93
C ALA A 65 6.11 -8.98 5.93
N ALA A 66 7.20 -8.59 5.24
CA ALA A 66 7.14 -7.60 4.17
C ALA A 66 6.21 -8.04 3.04
N ARG A 67 6.35 -9.29 2.58
CA ARG A 67 5.55 -9.86 1.50
C ARG A 67 4.07 -9.91 1.85
N GLU A 68 3.73 -10.42 3.04
CA GLU A 68 2.35 -10.49 3.52
C GLU A 68 1.74 -9.10 3.65
N GLY A 69 2.47 -8.15 4.24
CA GLY A 69 2.03 -6.77 4.37
C GLY A 69 1.73 -6.13 3.01
N ILE A 70 2.70 -6.18 2.08
CA ILE A 70 2.55 -5.61 0.74
C ILE A 70 1.38 -6.23 -0.01
N ARG A 71 1.25 -7.56 0.01
CA ARG A 71 0.14 -8.27 -0.66
C ARG A 71 -1.21 -7.92 -0.06
N SER A 72 -1.30 -7.67 1.25
CA SER A 72 -2.55 -7.36 1.92
C SER A 72 -3.26 -6.11 1.40
N ILE A 73 -2.51 -5.14 0.87
CA ILE A 73 -3.05 -3.89 0.31
C ILE A 73 -2.93 -3.78 -1.22
N TRP A 74 -2.33 -4.76 -1.89
CA TRP A 74 -2.08 -4.73 -3.33
C TRP A 74 -3.35 -4.44 -4.16
N ASN A 75 -4.45 -5.11 -3.84
CA ASN A 75 -5.71 -4.97 -4.57
C ASN A 75 -6.48 -3.69 -4.21
N GLN A 76 -6.01 -2.92 -3.22
CA GLN A 76 -6.64 -1.66 -2.83
C GLN A 76 -6.28 -0.52 -3.77
N ALA A 77 -5.19 -0.63 -4.53
CA ALA A 77 -4.71 0.40 -5.45
C ALA A 77 -5.29 0.28 -6.86
N ASP A 78 -5.57 1.41 -7.51
CA ASP A 78 -5.97 1.46 -8.93
C ASP A 78 -4.75 1.38 -9.85
N PHE A 79 -3.64 1.97 -9.43
CA PHE A 79 -2.36 1.83 -10.12
C PHE A 79 -1.22 1.64 -9.12
N ILE A 80 -0.28 0.79 -9.51
CA ILE A 80 0.87 0.44 -8.69
C ILE A 80 2.12 0.81 -9.49
N LYS A 81 2.94 1.66 -8.88
CA LYS A 81 4.28 1.97 -9.40
C LYS A 81 5.24 0.93 -8.85
N VAL A 82 5.83 0.14 -9.74
CA VAL A 82 6.86 -0.84 -9.39
C VAL A 82 8.17 -0.44 -10.06
N SER A 83 9.29 -0.56 -9.36
CA SER A 83 10.64 -0.39 -9.91
C SER A 83 11.34 -1.73 -10.13
N ASP A 84 12.33 -1.77 -11.03
CA ASP A 84 13.07 -3.00 -11.37
C ASP A 84 13.74 -3.62 -10.13
N ASP A 85 14.28 -2.80 -9.23
CA ASP A 85 14.90 -3.22 -7.97
C ASP A 85 13.94 -4.01 -7.08
N GLU A 86 12.64 -3.69 -7.13
CA GLU A 86 11.61 -4.35 -6.31
C GLU A 86 11.21 -5.70 -6.91
N THR A 87 11.24 -5.84 -8.23
CA THR A 87 10.92 -7.10 -8.92
C THR A 87 11.94 -8.20 -8.63
N GLY A 88 13.20 -7.84 -8.36
CA GLY A 88 14.28 -8.79 -8.02
C GLY A 88 14.45 -9.03 -6.52
N ALA A 89 14.22 -8.02 -5.67
CA ALA A 89 14.48 -8.11 -4.23
C ALA A 89 13.39 -8.84 -3.44
N ILE A 90 12.20 -9.03 -4.04
CA ILE A 90 11.06 -9.65 -3.36
C ILE A 90 10.48 -10.72 -4.27
N PRO A 91 10.91 -11.99 -4.11
CA PRO A 91 10.37 -13.17 -4.82
C PRO A 91 8.84 -13.40 -4.73
N ALA A 92 8.11 -12.48 -4.12
CA ALA A 92 6.67 -12.55 -3.87
C ALA A 92 5.93 -11.25 -4.22
N LEU A 93 6.61 -10.23 -4.75
CA LEU A 93 5.94 -9.25 -5.58
C LEU A 93 5.54 -9.94 -6.89
N PRO A 94 4.37 -9.63 -7.45
CA PRO A 94 4.03 -10.15 -8.76
C PRO A 94 5.15 -9.77 -9.73
N THR A 95 5.64 -10.72 -10.53
CA THR A 95 6.49 -10.35 -11.68
C THR A 95 5.79 -9.27 -12.51
N PRO A 96 6.51 -8.50 -13.35
CA PRO A 96 5.84 -7.55 -14.25
C PRO A 96 4.67 -8.18 -15.04
N GLU A 97 4.75 -9.48 -15.34
CA GLU A 97 3.68 -10.25 -16.00
C GLU A 97 2.52 -10.60 -15.06
N GLU A 98 2.81 -11.04 -13.83
CA GLU A 98 1.78 -11.32 -12.81
C GLU A 98 1.08 -10.02 -12.36
N ALA A 99 1.81 -8.91 -12.25
CA ALA A 99 1.26 -7.59 -11.95
C ALA A 99 0.28 -7.17 -13.04
N LYS A 100 0.67 -7.30 -14.31
CA LYS A 100 -0.22 -7.07 -15.47
C LYS A 100 -1.44 -7.99 -15.43
N ALA A 101 -1.27 -9.27 -15.10
CA ALA A 101 -2.37 -10.23 -15.02
C ALA A 101 -3.34 -9.93 -13.86
N LEU A 102 -2.84 -9.43 -12.72
CA LEU A 102 -3.67 -9.00 -11.60
C LEU A 102 -4.47 -7.74 -11.94
N MET A 103 -3.84 -6.78 -12.64
CA MET A 103 -4.49 -5.55 -13.08
C MET A 103 -5.55 -5.81 -14.17
N ALA A 104 -5.33 -6.80 -15.04
CA ALA A 104 -6.27 -7.17 -16.11
C ALA A 104 -7.54 -7.90 -15.62
N LYS A 105 -7.62 -8.27 -14.34
CA LYS A 105 -8.80 -8.90 -13.71
C LYS A 105 -9.67 -7.93 -12.91
N LYS A 106 -9.32 -6.64 -12.89
CA LYS A 106 -10.18 -5.55 -12.41
C LYS A 106 -11.06 -5.05 -13.54
#